data_AF-T1AXP5-F1
#
_entry.id   AF-T1AXP5-F1
#
_cell.length_a   1.000
_cell.length_b   1.000
_cell.length_c   1.000
_cell.angle_alpha   90.00
_cell.angle_beta   90.00
_cell.angle_gamma   90.00
#
_symmetry.space_group_name_H-M   'P 1'
#
loop_
_entity.id
_entity.type
_entity.pdbx_description
1 polymer ?
#
loop_
_entity_poly.entity_id
_entity_poly.type
_entity_poly.pdbx_seq_one_letter_code
_entity_poly.pdbx_strand_id
1 'polypeptide(L)'
;MGNTSSNAQSAGYATSVAIIGGLFFVFGFVTWLNGPLIIFVKLAFNLDTVGAFLVPMAFYLSYLFLALPSAGILRITGMKRGMGLGLLVMAAGAALFGEFATLRVYPGALSGLFVLGAGLALLQTAVNPYISI
;
A
#
# COMPACT_ATOMS: atom_id res chain seq x y z
N MET A 1 -30.06 -16.66 34.46
CA MET A 1 -29.98 -16.05 33.12
C MET A 1 -28.60 -15.42 32.97
N GLY A 2 -27.66 -16.05 32.26
CA GLY A 2 -26.24 -15.68 32.31
C GLY A 2 -25.43 -15.85 31.01
N ASN A 3 -26.07 -15.86 29.83
CA ASN A 3 -25.39 -16.19 28.57
C ASN A 3 -25.49 -15.10 27.47
N THR A 4 -25.63 -13.82 27.82
CA THR A 4 -25.75 -12.75 26.80
C THR A 4 -24.44 -11.99 26.50
N SER A 5 -23.32 -12.30 27.14
CA SER A 5 -22.07 -11.53 26.95
C SER A 5 -21.01 -12.17 26.05
N SER A 6 -21.21 -13.38 25.49
CA SER A 6 -20.16 -14.06 24.69
C SER A 6 -20.22 -13.79 23.18
N ASN A 7 -21.36 -13.36 22.63
CA ASN A 7 -21.54 -13.24 21.16
C ASN A 7 -21.13 -11.86 20.59
N ALA A 8 -21.03 -10.83 21.43
CA ALA A 8 -20.53 -9.51 21.01
C ALA A 8 -19.00 -9.49 20.86
N GLN A 9 -18.28 -10.35 21.61
CA GLN A 9 -16.82 -10.42 21.61
C GLN A 9 -16.27 -11.29 20.46
N SER A 10 -17.01 -12.34 20.06
CA SER A 10 -16.70 -13.20 18.90
C SER A 10 -16.89 -12.48 17.56
N ALA A 11 -17.94 -11.66 17.42
CA ALA A 11 -18.19 -10.84 16.23
C ALA A 11 -17.09 -9.77 16.03
N GLY A 12 -16.59 -9.18 17.12
CA GLY A 12 -15.47 -8.25 17.09
C GLY A 12 -14.16 -8.91 16.67
N TYR A 13 -13.86 -10.11 17.19
CA TYR A 13 -12.66 -10.87 16.83
C TYR A 13 -12.67 -11.33 15.37
N ALA A 14 -13.78 -11.89 14.89
CA ALA A 14 -13.91 -12.32 13.49
C ALA A 14 -13.77 -11.14 12.51
N THR A 15 -14.33 -9.98 12.86
CA THR A 15 -14.21 -8.76 12.05
C THR A 15 -12.76 -8.25 12.01
N SER A 16 -12.06 -8.23 13.15
CA SER A 16 -10.64 -7.84 13.20
C SER A 16 -9.75 -8.78 12.40
N VAL A 17 -9.97 -10.10 12.49
CA VAL A 17 -9.23 -11.10 11.71
C VAL A 17 -9.51 -10.94 10.21
N ALA A 18 -10.75 -10.67 9.82
CA ALA A 18 -11.10 -10.42 8.42
C ALA A 18 -10.42 -9.15 7.88
N ILE A 19 -10.38 -8.06 8.67
CA ILE A 19 -9.69 -6.81 8.29
C ILE A 19 -8.19 -7.05 8.15
N ILE A 20 -7.56 -7.72 9.12
CA ILE A 20 -6.12 -8.02 9.08
C ILE A 20 -5.81 -8.93 7.88
N GLY A 21 -6.61 -9.97 7.66
CA GLY A 21 -6.48 -10.86 6.49
C GLY A 21 -6.60 -10.10 5.17
N GLY A 22 -7.56 -9.19 5.05
CA GLY A 22 -7.72 -8.31 3.89
C GLY A 22 -6.52 -7.36 3.69
N LEU A 23 -5.97 -6.80 4.76
CA LEU A 23 -4.81 -5.92 4.69
C LEU A 23 -3.53 -6.68 4.30
N PHE A 24 -3.32 -7.88 4.85
CA PHE A 24 -2.24 -8.77 4.42
C PHE A 24 -2.39 -9.22 2.97
N PHE A 25 -3.63 -9.47 2.54
CA PHE A 25 -3.91 -9.75 1.14
C PHE A 25 -3.51 -8.57 0.25
N VAL A 26 -3.89 -7.33 0.61
CA VAL A 26 -3.48 -6.12 -0.12
C VAL A 26 -1.95 -5.98 -0.13
N PHE A 27 -1.26 -6.23 0.99
CA PHE A 27 0.21 -6.21 1.03
C PHE A 27 0.84 -7.22 0.08
N GLY A 28 0.41 -8.48 0.16
CA GLY A 28 0.92 -9.55 -0.69
C GLY A 28 0.62 -9.26 -2.16
N PHE A 29 -0.59 -8.80 -2.46
CA PHE A 29 -1.01 -8.49 -3.82
C PHE A 29 -0.21 -7.34 -4.44
N VAL A 30 -0.03 -6.21 -3.74
CA VAL A 30 0.76 -5.08 -4.25
C VAL A 30 2.23 -5.44 -4.40
N THR A 31 2.77 -6.24 -3.47
CA THR A 31 4.15 -6.73 -3.56
C THR A 31 4.33 -7.67 -4.75
N TRP A 32 3.36 -8.55 -4.99
CA TRP A 32 3.36 -9.43 -6.16
C TRP A 32 3.22 -8.64 -7.46
N LEU A 33 2.36 -7.62 -7.50
CA LEU A 33 2.16 -6.77 -8.68
C LEU A 33 3.44 -6.10 -9.16
N ASN A 34 4.42 -5.83 -8.29
CA ASN A 34 5.70 -5.26 -8.71
C ASN A 34 6.36 -6.09 -9.82
N GLY A 35 6.23 -7.43 -9.83
CA GLY A 35 6.78 -8.30 -10.87
C GLY A 35 6.17 -8.04 -12.25
N PRO A 36 4.85 -8.27 -12.44
CA PRO A 36 4.16 -7.96 -13.70
C PRO A 36 4.27 -6.48 -14.10
N LEU A 37 4.26 -5.57 -13.12
CA LEU A 37 4.31 -4.13 -13.36
C LEU A 37 5.59 -3.69 -14.08
N ILE A 38 6.73 -4.34 -13.81
CA ILE A 38 7.98 -4.13 -14.56
C ILE A 38 7.76 -4.42 -16.05
N ILE A 39 7.12 -5.54 -16.38
CA ILE A 39 6.83 -5.94 -17.76
C ILE A 39 5.82 -4.99 -18.39
N PHE A 40 4.78 -4.59 -17.67
CA PHE A 40 3.79 -3.60 -18.13
C PHE A 40 4.43 -2.26 -18.47
N VAL A 41 5.24 -1.69 -17.58
CA VAL A 41 5.94 -0.42 -17.83
C VAL A 41 6.92 -0.58 -18.98
N LYS A 42 7.65 -1.70 -19.05
CA LYS A 42 8.56 -1.98 -20.17
C LYS A 42 7.81 -1.99 -21.52
N LEU A 43 6.67 -2.66 -21.60
CA LEU A 43 5.84 -2.74 -22.81
C LEU A 43 5.16 -1.42 -23.15
N ALA A 44 4.55 -0.76 -22.16
CA ALA A 44 3.78 0.47 -22.35
C ALA A 44 4.64 1.64 -22.85
N PHE A 45 5.89 1.72 -22.39
CA PHE A 45 6.81 2.81 -22.71
C PHE A 45 7.93 2.41 -23.68
N ASN A 46 7.95 1.15 -24.15
CA ASN A 46 9.00 0.59 -25.00
C ASN A 46 10.42 0.82 -24.43
N LEU A 47 10.59 0.60 -23.12
CA LEU A 47 11.81 0.94 -22.40
C LEU A 47 12.90 -0.14 -22.54
N ASP A 48 14.14 0.33 -22.52
CA ASP A 48 15.29 -0.52 -22.34
C ASP A 48 15.30 -1.16 -20.93
N THR A 49 16.04 -2.25 -20.77
CA THR A 49 16.09 -3.06 -19.54
C THR A 49 16.42 -2.21 -18.30
N VAL A 50 17.26 -1.18 -18.43
CA VAL A 50 17.60 -0.27 -17.33
C VAL A 50 16.39 0.52 -16.83
N GLY A 51 15.54 1.03 -17.73
CA GLY A 51 14.32 1.78 -17.36
C GLY A 51 13.27 0.90 -16.68
N ALA A 52 13.24 -0.40 -17.01
CA ALA A 52 12.37 -1.34 -16.33
C ALA A 52 12.81 -1.58 -14.87
N PHE A 53 14.12 -1.59 -14.57
CA PHE A 53 14.64 -1.72 -13.21
C PHE A 53 14.41 -0.49 -12.33
N LEU A 54 14.21 0.68 -12.93
CA LEU A 54 13.87 1.90 -12.18
C LEU A 54 12.49 1.82 -11.50
N VAL A 55 11.58 0.98 -12.00
CA VAL A 55 10.24 0.78 -11.44
C VAL A 55 10.29 0.27 -9.99
N PRO A 56 10.87 -0.91 -9.71
CA PRO A 56 11.00 -1.40 -8.35
C PRO A 56 11.93 -0.50 -7.52
N MET A 57 12.96 0.10 -8.13
CA MET A 57 13.83 1.05 -7.44
C MET A 57 13.06 2.26 -6.91
N ALA A 58 12.17 2.87 -7.70
CA ALA A 58 11.33 3.97 -7.26
C ALA A 58 10.35 3.54 -6.15
N PHE A 59 9.79 2.34 -6.27
CA PHE A 59 8.91 1.76 -5.26
C PHE A 59 9.62 1.56 -3.91
N TYR A 60 10.81 0.94 -3.92
CA TYR A 60 11.62 0.73 -2.71
C TYR A 60 12.22 2.02 -2.17
N LEU A 61 12.59 2.98 -3.03
CA LEU A 61 13.04 4.31 -2.60
C LEU A 61 11.94 5.02 -1.81
N SER A 62 10.70 4.92 -2.28
CA SER A 62 9.56 5.49 -1.56
C SER A 62 9.44 4.90 -0.15
N TYR A 63 9.75 3.62 0.00
CA TYR A 63 9.77 2.98 1.31
C TYR A 63 10.77 3.64 2.24
N LEU A 64 12.00 3.87 1.77
CA LEU A 64 13.05 4.52 2.57
C LEU A 64 12.67 5.96 2.95
N PHE A 65 12.15 6.73 2.01
CA PHE A 65 11.79 8.13 2.25
C PHE A 65 10.57 8.27 3.15
N LEU A 66 9.55 7.42 2.96
CA LEU A 66 8.27 7.58 3.65
C LEU A 66 8.08 6.69 4.88
N ALA A 67 8.96 5.71 5.15
CA ALA A 67 8.90 4.90 6.38
C ALA A 67 9.12 5.72 7.67
N LEU A 68 9.97 6.75 7.63
CA LEU A 68 10.20 7.64 8.78
C LEU A 68 9.02 8.60 9.04
N PRO A 69 8.51 9.36 8.04
CA PRO A 69 7.36 10.23 8.26
C PRO A 69 6.07 9.44 8.47
N SER A 70 5.91 8.23 7.91
CA SER A 70 4.71 7.41 8.14
C SER A 70 4.54 7.06 9.61
N ALA A 71 5.63 6.72 10.32
CA ALA A 71 5.59 6.46 11.75
C ALA A 71 5.15 7.69 12.57
N GLY A 72 5.60 8.88 12.16
CA GLY A 72 5.18 10.16 12.76
C GLY A 72 3.71 10.47 12.49
N ILE A 73 3.26 10.35 11.24
CA ILE A 73 1.86 10.55 10.82
C ILE A 73 0.93 9.64 11.61
N LEU A 74 1.31 8.37 11.75
CA LEU A 74 0.52 7.37 12.45
C LEU A 74 0.39 7.65 13.95
N ARG A 75 1.44 8.20 14.57
CA ARG A 75 1.44 8.61 15.97
C ARG A 75 0.46 9.77 16.23
N ILE A 76 0.22 10.62 15.24
CA ILE A 76 -0.67 11.79 15.34
C ILE A 76 -2.12 11.45 14.94
N THR A 77 -2.32 10.66 13.88
CA THR A 77 -3.66 10.34 13.34
C THR A 77 -4.32 9.13 14.00
N GLY A 78 -3.53 8.26 14.64
CA GLY A 78 -3.99 7.00 15.22
C GLY A 78 -4.09 5.86 14.19
N MET A 79 -3.83 4.64 14.64
CA MET A 79 -3.70 3.44 13.78
C MET A 79 -4.93 3.19 12.89
N LYS A 80 -6.15 3.30 13.43
CA LYS A 80 -7.38 3.06 12.65
C LYS A 80 -7.54 4.02 11.47
N ARG A 81 -7.24 5.31 11.65
CA ARG A 81 -7.32 6.32 10.58
C ARG A 81 -6.12 6.24 9.64
N GLY A 82 -4.95 5.87 10.15
CA GLY A 82 -3.74 5.64 9.37
C GLY A 82 -3.91 4.55 8.30
N MET A 83 -4.56 3.43 8.64
CA MET A 83 -4.85 2.38 7.65
C MET A 83 -5.71 2.90 6.49
N GLY A 84 -6.76 3.68 6.78
CA GLY A 84 -7.60 4.30 5.75
C GLY A 84 -6.83 5.31 4.88
N LEU A 85 -5.97 6.12 5.50
CA LEU A 85 -5.08 7.05 4.78
C LEU A 85 -4.11 6.31 3.84
N GLY A 86 -3.51 5.21 4.29
CA GLY A 86 -2.62 4.40 3.46
C GLY A 86 -3.32 3.84 2.23
N LEU A 87 -4.56 3.34 2.40
CA LEU A 87 -5.40 2.88 1.30
C LEU A 87 -5.74 4.01 0.30
N LEU A 88 -6.09 5.20 0.79
CA LEU A 88 -6.36 6.35 -0.07
C LEU A 88 -5.13 6.80 -0.86
N VAL A 89 -3.97 6.84 -0.22
CA VAL A 89 -2.70 7.19 -0.88
C VAL A 89 -2.34 6.15 -1.94
N MET A 90 -2.52 4.85 -1.66
CA MET A 90 -2.32 3.80 -2.66
C MET A 90 -3.27 3.94 -3.84
N ALA A 91 -4.56 4.21 -3.59
CA ALA A 91 -5.54 4.42 -4.64
C ALA A 91 -5.19 5.63 -5.52
N ALA A 92 -4.74 6.74 -4.92
CA ALA A 92 -4.26 7.91 -5.64
C ALA A 92 -3.01 7.60 -6.48
N GLY A 93 -2.03 6.87 -5.92
CA GLY A 93 -0.83 6.45 -6.65
C GLY A 93 -1.16 5.54 -7.84
N ALA A 94 -2.09 4.61 -7.67
CA ALA A 94 -2.56 3.73 -8.75
C ALA A 94 -3.30 4.51 -9.86
N ALA A 95 -4.15 5.48 -9.48
CA ALA A 95 -4.83 6.34 -10.44
C ALA A 95 -3.84 7.20 -11.26
N LEU A 96 -2.89 7.85 -10.58
CA LEU A 96 -1.82 8.62 -11.23
C LEU A 96 -0.99 7.74 -12.17
N PHE A 97 -0.61 6.54 -11.72
CA PHE A 97 0.12 5.60 -12.54
C PHE A 97 -0.66 5.23 -13.81
N GLY A 98 -1.96 4.92 -13.71
CA GLY A 98 -2.80 4.59 -14.85
C GLY A 98 -2.96 5.75 -15.84
N GLU A 99 -3.13 6.97 -15.35
CA GLU A 99 -3.23 8.17 -16.17
C GLU A 99 -1.92 8.48 -16.91
N PHE A 100 -0.78 8.50 -16.20
CA PHE A 100 0.53 8.72 -16.82
C PHE A 100 0.98 7.58 -17.74
N ALA A 101 0.56 6.34 -17.47
CA ALA A 101 0.77 5.21 -18.37
C ALA A 101 0.03 5.41 -19.70
N THR A 102 -1.19 5.94 -19.65
CA THR A 102 -1.98 6.26 -20.86
C THR A 102 -1.34 7.40 -21.65
N LEU A 103 -0.86 8.44 -20.95
CA LEU A 103 -0.16 9.59 -21.55
C LEU A 103 1.26 9.26 -22.03
N ARG A 104 1.77 8.04 -21.79
CA ARG A 104 3.15 7.62 -22.08
C ARG A 104 4.22 8.56 -21.50
N VAL A 105 3.96 9.15 -20.34
CA VAL A 105 4.94 9.94 -19.57
C VAL A 105 5.65 9.07 -18.51
N TYR A 106 6.88 8.62 -18.82
CA TYR A 106 7.61 7.68 -17.96
C TYR A 106 7.95 8.22 -16.56
N PRO A 107 8.45 9.46 -16.38
CA PRO A 107 8.69 10.03 -15.05
C PRO A 107 7.41 10.19 -14.24
N GLY A 108 6.28 10.47 -14.91
CA GLY A 108 4.96 10.57 -14.28
C GLY A 108 4.50 9.23 -13.72
N ALA A 109 4.66 8.15 -14.48
CA ALA A 109 4.36 6.80 -14.01
C ALA A 109 5.24 6.40 -12.82
N LEU A 110 6.55 6.70 -12.86
CA LEU A 110 7.46 6.49 -11.72
C LEU A 110 7.00 7.24 -10.46
N SER A 111 6.49 8.47 -10.61
CA SER A 111 5.96 9.23 -9.48
C SER A 111 4.68 8.60 -8.90
N GLY A 112 3.78 8.07 -9.74
CA GLY A 112 2.60 7.33 -9.28
C GLY A 112 2.97 6.05 -8.53
N LEU A 113 3.94 5.30 -9.06
CA LEU A 113 4.57 4.15 -8.41
C LEU A 113 5.20 4.48 -7.06
N PHE A 114 5.89 5.62 -6.98
CA PHE A 114 6.45 6.14 -5.74
C PHE A 114 5.34 6.40 -4.72
N VAL A 115 4.27 7.12 -5.11
CA VAL A 115 3.11 7.36 -4.22
C VAL A 115 2.42 6.06 -3.81
N LEU A 116 2.34 5.07 -4.69
CA LEU A 116 1.79 3.75 -4.38
C LEU A 116 2.65 3.02 -3.34
N GLY A 117 3.97 3.04 -3.50
CA GLY A 117 4.93 2.50 -2.53
C GLY A 117 4.87 3.20 -1.17
N ALA A 118 4.70 4.52 -1.17
CA ALA A 118 4.48 5.33 0.02
C ALA A 118 3.21 4.92 0.78
N GLY A 119 2.11 4.74 0.06
CA GLY A 119 0.86 4.27 0.64
C GLY A 119 1.00 2.88 1.25
N LEU A 120 1.74 1.98 0.58
CA LEU A 120 2.05 0.65 1.11
C LEU A 120 2.93 0.72 2.37
N ALA A 121 3.93 1.61 2.40
CA ALA A 121 4.77 1.85 3.57
C ALA A 121 3.94 2.32 4.76
N LEU A 122 3.09 3.32 4.55
CA LEU A 122 2.20 3.83 5.58
C LEU A 122 1.25 2.76 6.09
N LEU A 123 0.67 1.97 5.19
CA LEU A 123 -0.18 0.86 5.55
C LEU A 123 0.59 -0.16 6.40
N GLN A 124 1.81 -0.57 6.02
CA GLN A 124 2.58 -1.56 6.80
C GLN A 124 2.92 -1.03 8.19
N THR A 125 3.35 0.22 8.28
CA THR A 125 3.60 0.88 9.58
C THR A 125 2.33 0.96 10.42
N ALA A 126 1.15 1.10 9.82
CA ALA A 126 -0.15 1.13 10.50
C ALA A 126 -0.63 -0.22 11.00
N VAL A 127 -0.40 -1.27 10.21
CA VAL A 127 -0.89 -2.63 10.50
C VAL A 127 -0.07 -3.32 11.56
N ASN A 128 1.26 -3.15 11.55
CA ASN A 128 2.14 -3.84 12.50
C ASN A 128 1.74 -3.62 13.98
N PRO A 129 1.44 -2.41 14.45
CA PRO A 129 1.03 -2.18 15.84
C PRO A 129 -0.45 -2.52 16.09
N TYR A 130 -1.31 -2.42 15.07
CA TYR A 130 -2.74 -2.76 15.20
C TYR A 130 -2.96 -4.24 15.52
N ILE A 131 -2.07 -5.13 15.06
CA ILE A 131 -2.13 -6.57 15.34
C ILE A 131 -1.66 -6.90 16.76
N SER A 132 -0.76 -6.09 17.32
CA SER A 132 -0.20 -6.32 18.67
C SER A 132 -1.10 -5.84 19.81
N ILE A 133 -2.20 -5.15 19.52
CA ILE A 133 -3.17 -4.61 20.48
C ILE A 133 -4.44 -5.45 20.45
#